data_AF-A0A7K0QUY7-F1
#
_entry.id   AF-A0A7K0QUY7-F1
#
_cell.length_a   1.000
_cell.length_b   1.000
_cell.length_c   1.000
_cell.angle_alpha   90.00
_cell.angle_beta   90.00
_cell.angle_gamma   90.00
#
_symmetry.space_group_name_H-M   'P 1'
#
loop_
_entity.id
_entity.type
_entity.pdbx_description
1 polymer ?
#
loop_
_entity_poly.entity_id
_entity_poly.type
_entity_poly.pdbx_seq_one_letter_code
_entity_poly.pdbx_strand_id
1 'polypeptide(L)'
;ERDRLESKKISKTQSVTSQIDRKMAARDIHIGPSDYVAWLDDRKWAFVRLEGKAFGDVPLNLEYKLEVWDSPNSAGVIIDAIRAAKIGMDRGIGGPLLSASSYFMKSPPEQYADDECRERVEQFIRGEIER
;
A
#
# COMPACT_ATOMS: atom_id res chain seq x y z
N GLU A 1 -15.31 14.32 10.06
CA GLU A 1 -14.06 13.71 10.58
C GLU A 1 -14.18 12.21 10.85
N ARG A 2 -15.29 11.73 11.43
CA ARG A 2 -15.63 10.29 11.55
C ARG A 2 -15.64 9.54 10.21
N ASP A 3 -16.25 10.09 9.15
CA ASP A 3 -16.30 9.42 7.84
C ASP A 3 -14.91 9.22 7.22
N ARG A 4 -13.99 10.16 7.45
CA ARG A 4 -12.59 10.06 7.00
C ARG A 4 -11.84 8.95 7.72
N LEU A 5 -12.17 8.66 8.98
CA LEU A 5 -11.57 7.58 9.76
C LEU A 5 -12.08 6.22 9.29
N GLU A 6 -13.37 6.11 8.97
CA GLU A 6 -13.96 4.89 8.42
C GLU A 6 -13.35 4.51 7.05
N SER A 7 -13.23 5.45 6.11
CA SER A 7 -12.62 5.17 4.80
C SER A 7 -11.13 4.78 4.92
N LYS A 8 -10.39 5.38 5.86
CA LYS A 8 -9.00 5.00 6.14
C LYS A 8 -8.89 3.59 6.74
N LYS A 9 -9.86 3.18 7.56
CA LYS A 9 -9.90 1.85 8.15
C LYS A 9 -10.15 0.79 7.07
N ILE A 10 -11.11 1.03 6.17
CA ILE A 10 -11.43 0.13 5.07
C ILE A 10 -10.23 -0.06 4.13
N SER A 11 -9.63 1.05 3.65
CA SER A 11 -8.50 0.97 2.70
C SER A 11 -7.27 0.27 3.29
N LYS A 12 -6.93 0.53 4.56
CA LYS A 12 -5.83 -0.16 5.25
C LYS A 12 -6.12 -1.64 5.46
N THR A 13 -7.36 -1.97 5.79
CA THR A 13 -7.76 -3.37 6.01
C THR A 13 -7.67 -4.14 4.70
N GLN A 14 -8.23 -3.60 3.62
CA GLN A 14 -8.17 -4.20 2.29
C GLN A 14 -6.72 -4.39 1.82
N SER A 15 -5.87 -3.39 1.99
CA SER A 15 -4.45 -3.45 1.60
C SER A 15 -3.65 -4.54 2.33
N VAL A 16 -4.00 -4.89 3.57
CA VAL A 16 -3.34 -5.99 4.29
C VAL A 16 -3.95 -7.33 3.88
N THR A 17 -5.28 -7.40 3.79
CA THR A 17 -5.98 -8.66 3.45
C THR A 17 -5.76 -9.11 2.01
N SER A 18 -5.50 -8.19 1.08
CA SER A 18 -5.23 -8.52 -0.33
C SER A 18 -3.92 -9.30 -0.51
N GLN A 19 -3.01 -9.23 0.46
CA GLN A 19 -1.72 -9.91 0.43
C GLN A 19 -1.76 -11.30 1.09
N ILE A 20 -2.93 -11.75 1.57
CA ILE A 20 -3.08 -13.01 2.29
C ILE A 20 -4.04 -13.91 1.51
N ASP A 21 -3.54 -15.03 0.98
CA ASP A 21 -4.32 -15.97 0.15
C ASP A 21 -5.48 -16.66 0.88
N ARG A 22 -5.55 -16.55 2.21
CA ARG A 22 -6.64 -17.11 3.04
C ARG A 22 -7.55 -16.01 3.56
N LYS A 23 -8.85 -16.28 3.55
CA LYS A 23 -9.83 -15.46 4.26
C LYS A 23 -9.56 -15.50 5.76
N MET A 24 -9.18 -14.37 6.33
CA MET A 24 -9.07 -14.20 7.77
C MET A 24 -10.44 -13.92 8.37
N ALA A 25 -10.73 -14.47 9.56
CA ALA A 25 -11.95 -14.12 10.25
C ALA A 25 -11.86 -12.67 10.74
N ALA A 26 -12.98 -11.94 10.75
CA ALA A 26 -13.01 -10.53 11.16
C ALA A 26 -12.45 -10.29 12.57
N ARG A 27 -12.53 -11.29 13.45
CA ARG A 27 -11.97 -11.23 14.81
C ARG A 27 -10.44 -11.32 14.85
N ASP A 28 -9.82 -11.87 13.80
CA ASP A 28 -8.37 -12.09 13.70
C ASP A 28 -7.66 -10.87 13.06
N ILE A 29 -8.42 -9.83 12.70
CA ILE A 29 -7.89 -8.58 12.13
C ILE A 29 -8.36 -7.41 12.98
N HIS A 30 -7.39 -6.68 13.53
CA HIS A 30 -7.64 -5.41 14.18
C HIS A 30 -6.70 -4.35 13.62
N ILE A 31 -7.27 -3.34 12.97
CA ILE A 31 -6.53 -2.15 12.54
C ILE A 31 -7.12 -0.96 13.28
N GLY A 32 -6.34 -0.46 14.23
CA GLY A 32 -6.69 0.70 15.04
C GLY A 32 -6.73 2.00 14.21
N PRO A 33 -7.48 3.01 14.67
CA PRO A 33 -7.41 4.35 14.10
C PRO A 33 -5.99 4.92 14.26
N SER A 34 -5.60 5.81 13.34
CA SER A 34 -4.37 6.58 13.52
C SER A 34 -4.68 7.79 14.40
N ASP A 35 -4.11 7.82 15.60
CA ASP A 35 -4.15 9.01 16.44
C ASP A 35 -3.10 10.03 16.02
N TYR A 36 -3.41 11.29 16.27
CA TYR A 36 -2.46 12.39 16.09
C TYR A 36 -1.77 12.69 17.43
N VAL A 37 -0.45 12.60 17.43
CA VAL A 37 0.38 12.85 18.60
C VAL A 37 1.33 13.99 18.27
N ALA A 38 1.09 15.17 18.85
CA ALA A 38 1.70 16.42 18.41
C ALA A 38 3.25 16.41 18.43
N TRP A 39 3.87 15.76 19.42
CA TRP A 39 5.34 15.71 19.53
C TRP A 39 6.01 14.73 18.56
N LEU A 40 5.24 13.98 17.77
CA LEU A 40 5.80 13.16 16.71
C LEU A 40 6.11 13.98 15.44
N ASP A 41 5.58 15.19 15.31
CA ASP A 41 5.69 16.01 14.10
C ASP A 41 5.24 15.20 12.86
N ASP A 42 6.12 15.03 11.86
CA ASP A 42 5.87 14.23 10.64
C ASP A 42 6.25 12.74 10.81
N ARG A 43 6.72 12.34 12.00
CA ARG A 43 7.02 10.93 12.27
C ARG A 43 5.74 10.14 12.50
N LYS A 44 5.68 9.00 11.83
CA LYS A 44 4.61 8.02 11.95
C LYS A 44 5.12 6.80 12.66
N TRP A 45 4.42 6.44 13.73
CA TRP A 45 4.65 5.20 14.46
C TRP A 45 3.57 4.19 14.09
N ALA A 46 3.99 2.97 13.75
CA ALA A 46 3.11 1.85 13.54
C ALA A 46 3.59 0.68 14.38
N PHE A 47 2.73 0.20 15.26
CA PHE A 47 2.93 -1.07 15.97
C PHE A 47 2.17 -2.14 15.23
N VAL A 48 2.88 -3.21 14.85
CA VAL A 48 2.29 -4.32 14.12
C VAL A 48 2.60 -5.60 14.89
N ARG A 49 1.54 -6.37 15.13
CA ARG A 49 1.61 -7.70 15.75
C ARG A 49 1.05 -8.71 14.76
N LEU A 50 1.80 -9.78 14.56
CA LEU A 50 1.47 -10.90 13.70
C LEU A 50 1.56 -12.18 14.51
N GLU A 51 0.50 -12.98 14.47
CA GLU A 51 0.45 -14.30 15.08
C GLU A 51 0.31 -15.36 14.00
N GLY A 52 1.01 -16.49 14.18
CA GLY A 52 1.03 -17.56 13.21
C GLY A 52 1.41 -18.90 13.81
N LYS A 53 1.65 -19.87 12.94
CA LYS A 53 2.14 -21.20 13.31
C LYS A 53 3.26 -21.61 12.37
N ALA A 54 4.29 -22.24 12.93
CA ALA A 54 5.39 -22.86 12.20
C ALA A 54 5.07 -24.33 11.88
N PHE A 55 6.07 -25.03 11.35
CA PHE A 55 6.04 -26.48 11.19
C PHE A 55 5.68 -27.19 12.51
N GLY A 56 4.81 -28.19 12.45
CA GLY A 56 4.35 -28.95 13.63
C GLY A 56 3.37 -28.19 14.52
N ASP A 57 2.63 -27.21 13.98
CA ASP A 57 1.66 -26.39 14.72
C ASP A 57 2.25 -25.55 15.86
N VAL A 58 3.58 -25.37 15.87
CA VAL A 58 4.26 -24.56 16.90
C VAL A 58 3.85 -23.09 16.76
N PRO A 59 3.30 -22.45 17.80
CA PRO A 59 2.84 -21.07 17.72
C PRO A 59 4.01 -20.09 17.50
N LEU A 60 3.77 -19.06 16.71
CA LEU A 60 4.68 -17.95 16.43
C LEU A 60 3.99 -16.62 16.77
N ASN A 61 4.75 -15.71 17.38
CA ASN A 61 4.34 -14.32 17.58
C ASN A 61 5.48 -13.41 17.11
N LEU A 62 5.13 -12.39 16.34
CA LEU A 62 6.06 -11.36 15.87
C LEU A 62 5.46 -10.00 16.15
N GLU A 63 6.22 -9.17 16.83
CA GLU A 63 5.86 -7.78 17.12
C GLU A 63 6.98 -6.88 16.63
N TYR A 64 6.62 -5.82 15.91
CA TYR A 64 7.56 -4.81 15.49
C TYR A 64 6.96 -3.41 15.55
N LYS A 65 7.83 -2.43 15.82
CA LYS A 65 7.54 -1.01 15.73
C LYS A 65 8.23 -0.45 14.49
N LEU A 66 7.46 0.15 13.60
CA LEU A 66 7.96 0.93 12.49
C LEU A 66 7.86 2.42 12.82
N GLU A 67 8.98 3.13 12.72
CA GLU A 67 9.06 4.58 12.86
C GLU A 67 9.65 5.17 11.58
N VAL A 68 8.89 6.04 10.92
CA VAL A 68 9.28 6.65 9.64
C VAL A 68 8.82 8.09 9.57
N TRP A 69 9.43 8.89 8.70
CA TRP A 69 8.90 10.19 8.29
C TRP A 69 7.88 10.00 7.16
N ASP A 70 6.63 10.42 7.34
CA ASP A 70 5.53 10.11 6.40
C ASP A 70 5.62 10.97 5.12
N SER A 71 6.03 12.25 5.25
CA SER A 71 6.11 13.16 4.12
C SER A 71 7.21 12.79 3.12
N PRO A 72 8.48 12.56 3.52
CA PRO A 72 9.54 12.15 2.60
C PRO A 72 9.25 10.80 1.92
N ASN A 73 8.65 9.85 2.66
CA ASN A 73 8.25 8.55 2.11
C ASN A 73 7.22 8.71 0.99
N SER A 74 6.23 9.58 1.19
CA SER A 74 5.19 9.82 0.18
C SER A 74 5.70 10.67 -0.99
N ALA A 75 6.61 11.61 -0.74
CA ALA A 75 7.14 12.50 -1.77
C ALA A 75 7.81 11.74 -2.92
N GLY A 76 8.62 10.72 -2.62
CA GLY A 76 9.27 9.88 -3.65
C GLY A 76 8.24 9.20 -4.57
N VAL A 77 7.22 8.58 -3.98
CA VAL A 77 6.13 7.91 -4.73
C VAL A 77 5.40 8.89 -5.64
N ILE A 78 5.11 10.11 -5.17
CA ILE A 78 4.41 11.12 -5.97
C ILE A 78 5.28 11.64 -7.12
N ILE A 79 6.58 11.83 -6.91
CA ILE A 79 7.51 12.23 -7.99
C ILE A 79 7.49 11.20 -9.12
N ASP A 80 7.56 9.91 -8.78
CA ASP A 80 7.55 8.84 -9.79
C ASP A 80 6.19 8.69 -10.46
N ALA A 81 5.09 8.87 -9.73
CA ALA A 81 3.75 8.90 -10.32
C ALA A 81 3.59 10.04 -11.34
N ILE A 82 4.11 11.24 -11.04
CA ILE A 82 4.10 12.37 -11.98
C ILE A 82 4.94 12.06 -13.23
N ARG A 83 6.10 11.42 -13.06
CA ARG A 83 6.96 11.02 -14.19
C ARG A 83 6.27 9.99 -15.07
N ALA A 84 5.60 8.99 -14.48
CA ALA A 84 4.79 8.02 -15.22
C ALA A 84 3.64 8.69 -15.97
N ALA A 85 2.95 9.65 -15.34
CA ALA A 85 1.89 10.43 -15.98
C ALA A 85 2.42 11.24 -17.18
N LYS A 86 3.64 11.81 -17.07
CA LYS A 86 4.28 12.52 -18.18
C LYS A 86 4.60 11.57 -19.35
N ILE A 87 5.09 10.37 -19.09
CA ILE A 87 5.28 9.33 -20.12
C ILE A 87 3.96 8.98 -20.80
N GLY A 88 2.88 8.78 -20.02
CA GLY A 88 1.55 8.52 -20.56
C GLY A 88 1.05 9.64 -21.46
N MET A 89 1.23 10.90 -21.02
CA MET A 89 0.89 12.09 -21.78
C MET A 89 1.67 12.18 -23.10
N ASP A 90 2.98 11.92 -23.08
CA ASP A 90 3.84 11.97 -24.27
C ASP A 90 3.48 10.89 -25.30
N ARG A 91 2.90 9.78 -24.84
CA ARG A 91 2.39 8.68 -25.69
C ARG A 91 0.93 8.88 -26.11
N GLY A 92 0.27 9.95 -25.68
CA GLY A 92 -1.14 10.22 -26.00
C GLY A 92 -2.14 9.27 -25.32
N ILE A 93 -1.75 8.65 -24.21
CA ILE A 93 -2.61 7.70 -23.46
C ILE A 93 -3.62 8.49 -22.61
N GLY A 94 -4.90 8.18 -22.79
CA GLY A 94 -6.00 8.71 -21.97
C GLY A 94 -6.47 7.70 -20.92
N GLY A 95 -7.02 8.22 -19.82
CA GLY A 95 -7.52 7.38 -18.71
C GLY A 95 -6.43 6.96 -17.72
N PRO A 96 -6.74 6.03 -16.81
CA PRO A 96 -5.81 5.59 -15.78
C PRO A 96 -4.66 4.75 -16.35
N LEU A 97 -3.43 5.05 -15.94
CA LEU A 97 -2.26 4.21 -16.16
C LEU A 97 -2.30 3.07 -15.14
N LEU A 98 -2.79 1.89 -15.53
CA LEU A 98 -3.08 0.78 -14.64
C LEU A 98 -1.81 0.25 -13.95
N SER A 99 -0.72 0.10 -14.71
CA SER A 99 0.60 -0.33 -14.21
C SER A 99 1.19 0.63 -13.17
N ALA A 100 1.17 1.93 -13.45
CA ALA A 100 1.66 2.94 -12.52
C ALA A 100 0.73 3.07 -11.31
N SER A 101 -0.59 3.03 -11.53
CA SER A 101 -1.57 3.12 -10.44
C SER A 101 -1.42 1.95 -9.48
N SER A 102 -1.24 0.73 -9.98
CA SER A 102 -1.11 -0.46 -9.13
C SER A 102 0.14 -0.44 -8.26
N TYR A 103 1.22 0.22 -8.70
CA TYR A 103 2.45 0.32 -7.92
C TYR A 103 2.46 1.52 -6.96
N PHE A 104 1.92 2.68 -7.37
CA PHE A 104 2.02 3.91 -6.58
C PHE A 104 0.82 4.18 -5.66
N MET A 105 -0.33 3.55 -5.89
CA MET A 105 -1.59 3.85 -5.18
C MET A 105 -2.03 2.70 -4.28
N LYS A 106 -2.59 3.04 -3.11
CA LYS A 106 -3.11 2.04 -2.14
C LYS A 106 -4.40 1.36 -2.57
N SER A 107 -5.13 1.98 -3.50
CA SER A 107 -6.42 1.50 -3.99
C SER A 107 -6.49 1.77 -5.49
N PRO A 108 -5.71 1.01 -6.29
CA PRO A 108 -5.71 1.15 -7.73
C PRO A 108 -7.02 0.63 -8.34
N PRO A 109 -7.36 1.02 -9.58
CA PRO A 109 -8.50 0.45 -10.30
C PRO A 109 -8.39 -1.07 -10.49
N GLU A 110 -7.16 -1.54 -10.70
CA GLU A 110 -6.82 -2.97 -10.79
C GLU A 110 -5.69 -3.27 -9.81
N GLN A 111 -5.92 -4.26 -8.94
CA GLN A 111 -4.98 -4.64 -7.90
C GLN A 111 -4.19 -5.86 -8.33
N TYR A 112 -2.87 -5.76 -8.25
CA TYR A 112 -1.91 -6.83 -8.53
C TYR A 112 -1.09 -7.12 -7.27
N ALA A 113 -0.36 -8.24 -7.28
CA ALA A 113 0.61 -8.52 -6.23
C ALA A 113 1.76 -7.50 -6.28
N ASP A 114 2.33 -7.14 -5.13
CA ASP A 114 3.29 -6.04 -5.01
C ASP A 114 4.57 -6.28 -5.86
N ASP A 115 4.98 -7.53 -6.01
CA ASP A 115 6.11 -7.95 -6.84
C ASP A 115 5.83 -7.79 -8.35
N GLU A 116 4.60 -8.08 -8.78
CA GLU A 116 4.15 -7.85 -10.15
C GLU A 116 4.02 -6.35 -10.48
N CYS A 117 3.55 -5.55 -9.52
CA CYS A 117 3.35 -4.11 -9.73
C CYS A 117 4.64 -3.40 -10.16
N ARG A 118 5.78 -3.76 -9.55
CA ARG A 118 7.08 -3.18 -9.91
C ARG A 118 7.48 -3.52 -11.34
N GLU A 119 7.34 -4.79 -11.73
CA GLU A 119 7.70 -5.21 -13.07
C GLU A 119 6.80 -4.55 -14.12
N ARG A 120 5.49 -4.46 -13.85
CA ARG A 120 4.54 -3.79 -14.75
C ARG A 120 4.87 -2.31 -14.96
N VAL A 121 5.18 -1.56 -13.90
CA VAL A 121 5.54 -0.14 -14.08
C VAL A 121 6.85 0.01 -14.87
N GLU A 122 7.81 -0.88 -14.68
CA GLU A 122 9.06 -0.90 -15.47
C GLU A 122 8.80 -1.23 -16.95
N GLN A 123 7.96 -2.22 -17.24
CA GLN A 123 7.50 -2.53 -18.60
C GLN A 123 6.79 -1.33 -19.25
N PHE A 124 5.95 -0.62 -18.49
CA PHE A 124 5.31 0.61 -18.96
C PHE A 124 6.35 1.68 -19.28
N ILE A 125 7.33 1.91 -18.40
CA ILE A 125 8.41 2.87 -18.64
C ILE A 125 9.19 2.51 -19.90
N ARG A 126 9.50 1.23 -20.12
CA ARG A 126 10.18 0.73 -21.34
C ARG A 126 9.31 0.76 -22.61
N GLY A 127 7.99 0.89 -22.46
CA GLY A 127 7.04 0.90 -23.59
C GLY A 127 6.65 -0.50 -24.08
N GLU A 128 6.84 -1.53 -23.25
CA GLU A 128 6.48 -2.92 -23.53
C GLU A 128 4.98 -3.17 -23.32
N ILE A 129 4.34 -2.38 -22.45
CA ILE A 129 2.90 -2.38 -22.21
C ILE A 129 2.30 -0.99 -22.41
N GLU A 130 1.02 -0.96 -22.78
CA GLU A 130 0.30 0.28 -23.11
C GLU A 130 0.00 1.13 -21.87
N ARG A 131 -0.49 0.53 -20.77
CA ARG A 131 -1.01 1.25 -19.60
C ARG A 131 -0.84 0.47 -18.31
#